data_AF-A0A432EJZ0-F1
#
_entry.id   AF-A0A432EJZ0-F1
#
_cell.length_a   1.000
_cell.length_b   1.000
_cell.length_c   1.000
_cell.angle_alpha   90.00
_cell.angle_beta   90.00
_cell.angle_gamma   90.00
#
_symmetry.space_group_name_H-M   'P 1'
#
loop_
_entity.id
_entity.type
_entity.pdbx_description
1 polymer ?
#
loop_
_entity_poly.entity_id
_entity_poly.type
_entity_poly.pdbx_seq_one_letter_code
_entity_poly.pdbx_strand_id
1 'polypeptide(L)'
;MKSSSLTKLLLGLAVVLTIASVITVFLYTTDLAFSVWEHLSGAPLIVRLVYGLLALLVGAVVAWLLFKLFRPARAREQRQIRSEADLLDYISELEAQGIDTDGAMKELETLSQRKQAGEIHIALCGDISTGKSSLVKALLPQHDVHISPAGGSTREITQYEWTSPAGDRLIITDLPGLNEADGELD
;
A
#
# COMPACT_ATOMS: atom_id res chain seq x y z
N MET A 1 3.73 44.28 -14.34
CA MET A 1 4.39 43.79 -13.11
C MET A 1 3.64 44.09 -11.79
N LYS A 2 2.33 44.44 -11.80
CA LYS A 2 1.57 44.88 -10.59
C LYS A 2 0.57 43.83 -10.03
N SER A 3 0.44 42.67 -10.67
CA SER A 3 -0.58 41.65 -10.33
C SER A 3 -0.19 40.75 -9.14
N SER A 4 1.08 40.42 -8.97
CA SER A 4 1.54 39.45 -7.95
C SER A 4 1.48 39.96 -6.50
N SER A 5 1.47 41.27 -6.27
CA SER A 5 1.27 41.85 -4.93
C SER A 5 -0.20 41.89 -4.53
N LEU A 6 -1.10 42.14 -5.49
CA LEU A 6 -2.55 42.15 -5.29
C LEU A 6 -3.09 40.76 -4.98
N THR A 7 -2.62 39.71 -5.67
CA THR A 7 -3.04 38.32 -5.39
C THR A 7 -2.58 37.85 -4.02
N LYS A 8 -1.37 38.20 -3.57
CA LYS A 8 -0.88 37.90 -2.21
C LYS A 8 -1.68 38.62 -1.13
N LEU A 9 -2.09 39.87 -1.39
CA LEU A 9 -2.95 40.65 -0.49
C LEU A 9 -4.36 40.05 -0.39
N LEU A 10 -4.95 39.65 -1.53
CA LEU A 10 -6.25 38.97 -1.57
C LEU A 10 -6.21 37.62 -0.86
N LEU A 11 -5.16 36.83 -1.07
CA LEU A 11 -4.97 35.56 -0.38
C LEU A 11 -4.81 35.76 1.13
N GLY A 12 -4.00 36.74 1.55
CA GLY A 12 -3.85 37.11 2.96
C GLY A 12 -5.17 37.54 3.60
N LEU A 13 -5.96 38.35 2.90
CA LEU A 13 -7.29 38.77 3.35
C LEU A 13 -8.24 37.58 3.48
N ALA A 14 -8.26 36.67 2.50
CA ALA A 14 -9.09 35.47 2.54
C ALA A 14 -8.73 34.58 3.74
N VAL A 15 -7.44 34.40 4.03
CA VAL A 15 -6.96 33.66 5.21
C VAL A 15 -7.43 34.34 6.50
N VAL A 16 -7.25 35.66 6.63
CA VAL A 16 -7.71 36.41 7.82
C VAL A 16 -9.22 36.29 8.00
N LEU A 17 -9.99 36.37 6.91
CA LEU A 17 -11.45 36.27 6.95
C LEU A 17 -11.90 34.85 7.31
N THR A 18 -11.16 33.83 6.87
CA THR A 18 -11.39 32.43 7.24
C THR A 18 -11.12 32.21 8.72
N ILE A 19 -9.99 32.72 9.22
CA ILE A 19 -9.64 32.65 10.65
C ILE A 19 -10.70 33.38 11.49
N ALA A 20 -11.10 34.58 11.08
CA ALA A 20 -12.16 35.34 11.75
C ALA A 20 -13.47 34.56 11.78
N SER A 21 -13.87 33.93 10.66
CA SER A 21 -15.07 33.10 10.60
C SER A 21 -15.00 31.90 11.56
N VAL A 22 -13.88 31.19 11.60
CA VAL A 22 -13.67 30.06 12.54
C VAL A 22 -13.79 30.53 13.99
N ILE A 23 -13.18 31.67 14.32
CA ILE A 23 -13.26 32.25 15.66
C ILE A 23 -14.70 32.62 16.00
N THR A 24 -15.45 33.27 15.08
CA THR A 24 -16.85 33.60 15.29
C THR A 24 -17.71 32.37 15.54
N VAL A 25 -17.54 31.31 14.75
CA VAL A 25 -18.27 30.04 14.94
C VAL A 25 -17.95 29.43 16.29
N PHE A 26 -16.67 29.44 16.70
CA PHE A 26 -16.25 28.92 18.00
C PHE A 26 -16.89 29.70 19.16
N LEU A 27 -16.87 31.04 19.10
CA LEU A 27 -17.48 31.89 20.12
C LEU A 27 -19.00 31.68 20.19
N TYR A 28 -19.68 31.63 19.03
CA TYR A 28 -21.12 31.39 18.99
C TYR A 28 -21.49 30.01 19.53
N THR A 29 -20.70 28.99 19.20
CA THR A 29 -20.91 27.63 19.72
C THR A 29 -20.74 27.59 21.24
N THR A 30 -19.78 28.34 21.76
CA THR A 30 -19.52 28.43 23.21
C THR A 30 -20.66 29.13 23.92
N ASP A 31 -21.13 30.26 23.38
CA ASP A 31 -22.26 31.01 23.92
C ASP A 31 -23.56 30.20 23.88
N LEU A 32 -23.80 29.48 22.78
CA LEU A 32 -24.93 28.56 22.65
C LEU A 32 -24.86 27.44 23.70
N ALA A 33 -23.69 26.86 23.94
CA ALA A 33 -23.51 25.82 24.95
C ALA A 33 -23.82 26.34 26.36
N PHE A 34 -23.32 27.53 26.71
CA PHE A 34 -23.61 28.16 28.01
C PHE A 34 -25.07 28.55 28.15
N SER A 35 -25.67 29.12 27.10
CA SER A 35 -27.08 29.49 27.08
C SER A 35 -27.99 28.28 27.26
N VAL A 36 -27.73 27.19 26.54
CA VAL A 36 -28.48 25.93 26.69
C VAL A 36 -28.34 25.40 28.12
N TRP A 37 -27.14 25.46 28.70
CA TRP A 37 -26.89 25.03 30.07
C TRP A 37 -27.65 25.89 31.10
N GLU A 38 -27.60 27.22 30.98
CA GLU A 38 -28.29 28.14 31.87
C GLU A 38 -29.81 27.93 31.83
N HIS A 39 -30.39 27.84 30.63
CA HIS A 39 -31.81 27.56 30.46
C HIS A 39 -32.21 26.18 31.00
N LEU A 40 -31.38 25.14 30.79
CA LEU A 40 -31.64 23.82 31.37
C LEU A 40 -31.59 23.84 32.91
N SER A 41 -30.69 24.63 33.49
CA SER A 41 -30.49 24.69 34.95
C SER A 41 -31.67 25.29 35.71
N GLY A 42 -32.47 26.13 35.04
CA GLY A 42 -33.76 26.64 35.54
C GLY A 42 -34.97 25.81 35.11
N ALA A 43 -34.82 24.91 34.13
CA ALA A 43 -35.94 24.16 33.56
C ALA A 43 -36.47 23.05 34.48
N PRO A 44 -37.74 22.63 34.31
CA PRO A 44 -38.31 21.47 34.97
C PRO A 44 -37.53 20.17 34.70
N LEU A 45 -37.59 19.21 35.64
CA LEU A 45 -36.83 17.95 35.56
C LEU A 45 -37.04 17.18 34.24
N ILE A 46 -38.28 17.15 33.73
CA ILE A 46 -38.63 16.45 32.49
C ILE A 46 -37.86 17.02 31.30
N VAL A 47 -37.76 18.35 31.20
CA VAL A 47 -37.04 19.03 30.11
C VAL A 47 -35.55 18.68 30.16
N ARG A 48 -34.95 18.66 31.36
CA ARG A 48 -33.54 18.25 31.54
C ARG A 48 -33.31 16.81 31.12
N LEU A 49 -34.21 15.89 31.48
CA LEU A 49 -34.09 14.48 31.11
C LEU A 49 -34.19 14.27 29.59
N VAL A 50 -35.13 14.95 28.93
CA VAL A 50 -35.29 14.87 27.47
C VAL A 50 -34.04 15.39 26.75
N TYR A 51 -33.55 16.58 27.14
CA TYR A 51 -32.32 17.13 26.55
C TYR A 51 -31.07 16.30 26.86
N GLY A 52 -30.97 15.77 28.09
CA GLY A 52 -29.87 14.87 28.47
C GLY A 52 -29.85 13.57 27.65
N LEU A 53 -31.02 12.97 27.42
CA LEU A 53 -31.17 11.79 26.57
C LEU A 53 -30.77 12.10 25.12
N LEU A 54 -31.22 13.24 24.58
CA LEU A 54 -30.87 13.68 23.24
C LEU A 54 -29.36 13.91 23.08
N ALA A 55 -28.73 14.59 24.05
CA ALA A 55 -27.29 14.82 24.07
C ALA A 55 -26.50 13.50 24.13
N LEU A 56 -26.98 12.53 24.92
CA LEU A 56 -26.37 11.20 25.02
C LEU A 56 -26.45 10.42 23.70
N LEU A 57 -27.61 10.48 23.03
CA LEU A 57 -27.79 9.87 21.70
C LEU A 57 -26.84 10.47 20.66
N VAL A 58 -26.76 11.80 20.59
CA VAL A 58 -25.85 12.50 19.67
C VAL A 58 -24.39 12.15 20.00
N GLY A 59 -24.00 12.18 21.28
CA GLY A 59 -22.66 11.80 21.72
C GLY A 59 -22.30 10.37 21.34
N ALA A 60 -23.22 9.41 21.49
CA ALA A 60 -23.02 8.03 21.10
C ALA A 60 -22.82 7.86 19.59
N VAL A 61 -23.60 8.58 18.77
CA VAL A 61 -23.45 8.58 17.30
C VAL A 61 -22.10 9.15 16.89
N VAL A 62 -21.68 10.28 17.48
CA VAL A 62 -20.38 10.89 17.21
C VAL A 62 -19.25 9.94 17.63
N ALA A 63 -19.32 9.35 18.83
CA ALA A 63 -18.32 8.39 19.30
C ALA A 63 -18.24 7.15 18.38
N TRP A 64 -19.39 6.64 17.91
CA TRP A 64 -19.44 5.53 16.97
C TRP A 64 -18.83 5.88 15.61
N LEU A 65 -19.11 7.08 15.08
CA LEU A 65 -18.52 7.60 13.84
C LEU A 65 -17.01 7.76 13.97
N LEU A 66 -16.53 8.33 15.07
CA LEU A 66 -15.09 8.45 15.34
C LEU A 66 -14.46 7.07 15.45
N PHE A 67 -15.06 6.13 16.18
CA PHE A 67 -14.56 4.76 16.27
C PHE A 67 -14.55 4.04 14.91
N LYS A 68 -15.52 4.33 14.05
CA LYS A 68 -15.58 3.80 12.68
C LYS A 68 -14.50 4.42 11.78
N LEU A 69 -14.19 5.71 11.96
CA LEU A 69 -13.18 6.43 11.18
C LEU A 69 -11.75 6.08 11.63
N PHE A 70 -11.53 5.95 12.94
CA PHE A 70 -10.25 5.56 13.54
C PHE A 70 -10.08 4.05 13.66
N ARG A 71 -11.02 3.25 13.13
CA ARG A 71 -10.88 1.81 13.09
C ARG A 71 -9.68 1.51 12.17
N PRO A 72 -8.56 0.97 12.70
CA PRO A 72 -7.42 0.66 11.87
C PRO A 72 -7.91 -0.28 10.77
N ALA A 73 -7.52 0.02 9.52
CA ALA A 73 -7.73 -0.90 8.42
C ALA A 73 -7.26 -2.27 8.91
N ARG A 74 -8.15 -3.28 8.87
CA ARG A 74 -7.84 -4.64 9.33
C ARG A 74 -6.44 -4.96 8.85
N ALA A 75 -5.53 -5.25 9.79
CA ALA A 75 -4.17 -5.63 9.46
C ALA A 75 -4.27 -6.69 8.38
N ARG A 76 -3.77 -6.36 7.19
CA ARG A 76 -3.82 -7.24 6.02
C ARG A 76 -3.24 -8.57 6.50
N GLU A 77 -4.09 -9.59 6.56
CA GLU A 77 -3.73 -10.90 7.07
C GLU A 77 -2.45 -11.30 6.35
N GLN A 78 -1.37 -11.34 7.11
CA GLN A 78 -0.04 -11.49 6.56
C GLN A 78 -0.04 -12.87 5.95
N ARG A 79 -0.08 -12.93 4.61
CA ARG A 79 -0.19 -14.19 3.88
C ARG A 79 0.99 -15.05 4.32
N GLN A 80 0.71 -16.04 5.17
CA GLN A 80 1.74 -16.89 5.72
C GLN A 80 2.45 -17.54 4.53
N ILE A 81 3.76 -17.34 4.45
CA ILE A 81 4.59 -18.04 3.46
C ILE A 81 4.56 -19.50 3.88
N ARG A 82 3.66 -20.26 3.25
CA ARG A 82 3.44 -21.67 3.55
C ARG A 82 4.63 -22.46 3.00
N SER A 83 5.27 -23.26 3.85
CA SER A 83 6.42 -24.06 3.42
C SER A 83 5.98 -25.18 2.48
N GLU A 84 6.93 -25.77 1.75
CA GLU A 84 6.67 -26.90 0.85
C GLU A 84 6.05 -28.09 1.61
N ALA A 85 6.49 -28.33 2.85
CA ALA A 85 5.93 -29.36 3.72
C ALA A 85 4.46 -29.06 4.09
N ASP A 86 4.17 -27.81 4.46
CA ASP A 86 2.80 -27.41 4.81
C ASP A 86 1.83 -27.48 3.60
N LEU A 87 2.36 -27.32 2.37
CA LEU A 87 1.57 -27.48 1.14
C LEU A 87 1.27 -28.95 0.85
N LEU A 88 2.23 -29.85 1.06
CA LEU A 88 2.03 -31.29 0.93
C LEU A 88 0.99 -31.81 1.93
N ASP A 89 1.09 -31.39 3.18
CA ASP A 89 0.12 -31.75 4.22
C ASP A 89 -1.28 -31.25 3.85
N TYR A 90 -1.39 -30.00 3.37
CA TYR A 90 -2.66 -29.44 2.93
C TYR A 90 -3.25 -30.15 1.72
N ILE A 91 -2.44 -30.52 0.74
CA ILE A 91 -2.88 -31.29 -0.44
C ILE A 91 -3.38 -32.67 -0.01
N SER A 92 -2.69 -33.35 0.92
CA SER A 92 -3.10 -34.66 1.44
C SER A 92 -4.45 -34.62 2.18
N GLU A 93 -4.73 -33.51 2.88
CA GLU A 93 -6.01 -33.29 3.55
C GLU A 93 -7.15 -33.08 2.55
N LEU A 94 -6.90 -32.38 1.43
CA LEU A 94 -7.86 -32.20 0.35
C LEU A 94 -8.15 -33.51 -0.41
N GLU A 95 -7.12 -34.33 -0.64
CA GLU A 95 -7.25 -35.66 -1.23
C GLU A 95 -8.12 -36.58 -0.34
N ALA A 96 -7.93 -36.52 0.98
CA ALA A 96 -8.77 -37.23 1.94
C ALA A 96 -10.25 -36.78 1.92
N GLN A 97 -10.53 -35.56 1.47
CA GLN A 97 -11.88 -35.02 1.26
C GLN A 97 -12.45 -35.36 -0.14
N GLY A 98 -11.70 -36.11 -0.96
CA GLY A 98 -12.11 -36.52 -2.31
C GLY A 98 -12.01 -35.42 -3.36
N ILE A 99 -11.20 -34.38 -3.09
CA ILE A 99 -10.94 -33.29 -4.03
C ILE A 99 -9.80 -33.74 -4.97
N ASP A 100 -9.95 -33.51 -6.27
CA ASP A 100 -8.91 -33.81 -7.27
C ASP A 100 -7.70 -32.87 -7.09
N THR A 101 -6.57 -33.46 -6.73
CA THR A 101 -5.30 -32.76 -6.44
C THR A 101 -4.18 -33.08 -7.43
N ASP A 102 -4.44 -33.88 -8.47
CA ASP A 102 -3.41 -34.38 -9.39
C ASP A 102 -2.65 -33.25 -10.10
N GLY A 103 -3.38 -32.20 -10.52
CA GLY A 103 -2.78 -31.03 -11.14
C GLY A 103 -1.85 -30.25 -10.20
N ALA A 104 -2.26 -30.09 -8.94
CA ALA A 104 -1.49 -29.37 -7.93
C ALA A 104 -0.22 -30.14 -7.54
N MET A 105 -0.29 -31.47 -7.42
CA MET A 105 0.86 -32.32 -7.11
C MET A 105 1.92 -32.28 -8.22
N LYS A 106 1.47 -32.36 -9.48
CA LYS A 106 2.36 -32.31 -10.65
C LYS A 106 3.07 -30.97 -10.80
N GLU A 107 2.37 -29.88 -10.51
CA GLU A 107 2.97 -28.54 -10.50
C GLU A 107 4.02 -28.41 -9.38
N LEU A 108 3.72 -28.90 -8.18
CA LEU A 108 4.65 -28.87 -7.05
C LEU A 108 5.91 -29.69 -7.33
N GLU A 109 5.77 -30.87 -7.95
CA GLU A 109 6.90 -31.69 -8.39
C GLU A 109 7.78 -30.94 -9.41
N THR A 110 7.16 -30.28 -10.38
CA THR A 110 7.88 -29.47 -11.38
C THR A 110 8.65 -28.32 -10.72
N LEU A 111 8.05 -27.65 -9.73
CA LEU A 111 8.71 -26.58 -8.97
C LEU A 111 9.85 -27.13 -8.10
N SER A 112 9.69 -28.30 -7.50
CA SER A 112 10.73 -28.97 -6.71
C SER A 112 11.91 -29.38 -7.59
N GLN A 113 11.66 -29.89 -8.80
CA GLN A 113 12.71 -30.20 -9.78
C GLN A 113 13.49 -28.94 -10.21
N ARG A 114 12.80 -27.81 -10.46
CA ARG A 114 13.45 -26.52 -10.78
C ARG A 114 14.28 -25.99 -9.61
N LYS A 115 13.79 -26.16 -8.38
CA LYS A 115 14.52 -25.79 -7.16
C LYS A 115 15.76 -26.65 -6.95
N GLN A 116 15.67 -27.95 -7.23
CA GLN A 116 16.80 -28.90 -7.14
C GLN A 116 17.86 -28.64 -8.23
N ALA A 117 17.48 -28.08 -9.37
CA ALA A 117 18.43 -27.62 -10.39
C ALA A 117 19.28 -26.42 -9.93
N GLY A 118 19.02 -25.85 -8.75
CA GLY A 118 19.80 -24.75 -8.18
C GLY A 118 19.66 -23.44 -8.96
N GLU A 119 18.61 -23.30 -9.78
CA GLU A 119 18.39 -22.13 -10.62
C GLU A 119 17.68 -21.03 -9.82
N ILE A 120 18.40 -19.98 -9.45
CA ILE A 120 17.86 -18.82 -8.74
C ILE A 120 17.56 -17.75 -9.78
N HIS A 121 16.28 -17.40 -9.94
CA HIS A 121 15.84 -16.34 -10.84
C HIS A 121 15.62 -15.04 -10.06
N ILE A 122 16.32 -13.98 -10.43
CA ILE A 122 16.15 -12.63 -9.87
C ILE A 122 15.72 -11.70 -10.99
N ALA A 123 14.53 -11.10 -10.89
CA ALA A 123 14.10 -10.03 -11.79
C ALA A 123 14.36 -8.67 -11.13
N LEU A 124 15.11 -7.81 -11.82
CA LEU A 124 15.35 -6.43 -11.40
C LEU A 124 14.38 -5.52 -12.16
N CYS A 125 13.49 -4.85 -11.43
CA CYS A 125 12.55 -3.86 -11.98
C CYS A 125 12.79 -2.49 -11.35
N GLY A 126 12.83 -1.43 -12.16
CA GLY A 126 12.92 -0.06 -11.66
C GLY A 126 13.05 0.97 -12.79
N ASP A 127 12.93 2.25 -12.46
CA ASP A 127 13.04 3.35 -13.43
C ASP A 127 14.47 3.55 -13.96
N ILE A 128 14.58 4.19 -15.13
CA ILE A 128 15.84 4.50 -15.82
C ILE A 128 16.74 5.31 -14.88
N SER A 129 18.05 5.00 -14.86
CA SER A 129 19.07 5.75 -14.12
C SER A 129 19.17 5.53 -12.59
N THR A 130 18.57 4.48 -12.02
CA THR A 130 18.65 4.17 -10.57
C THR A 130 19.85 3.30 -10.14
N GLY A 131 20.81 3.02 -11.04
CA GLY A 131 21.99 2.23 -10.71
C GLY A 131 21.76 0.71 -10.71
N LYS A 132 20.73 0.20 -11.42
CA LYS A 132 20.48 -1.24 -11.61
C LYS A 132 21.72 -1.99 -12.11
N SER A 133 22.42 -1.44 -13.09
CA SER A 133 23.66 -2.02 -13.61
C SER A 133 24.81 -2.01 -12.58
N SER A 134 24.81 -1.06 -11.64
CA SER A 134 25.77 -1.04 -10.52
C SER A 134 25.43 -2.10 -9.47
N LEU A 135 24.14 -2.35 -9.24
CA LEU A 135 23.67 -3.42 -8.35
C LEU A 135 23.97 -4.80 -8.94
N VAL A 136 23.75 -5.02 -10.24
CA VAL A 136 24.15 -6.26 -10.93
C VAL A 136 25.65 -6.52 -10.77
N LYS A 137 26.49 -5.50 -10.98
CA LYS A 137 27.95 -5.61 -10.79
C LYS A 137 28.37 -5.87 -9.34
N ALA A 138 27.63 -5.32 -8.37
CA ALA A 138 27.88 -5.57 -6.95
C ALA A 138 27.47 -6.99 -6.54
N LEU A 139 26.40 -7.52 -7.14
CA LEU A 139 25.89 -8.87 -6.88
C LEU A 139 26.71 -9.97 -7.60
N LEU A 140 27.39 -9.64 -8.70
CA LEU A 140 28.20 -10.58 -9.50
C LEU A 140 29.70 -10.20 -9.46
N PRO A 141 30.44 -10.57 -8.39
CA PRO A 141 31.87 -10.29 -8.29
C PRO A 141 32.70 -11.16 -9.26
N GLN A 142 33.01 -10.58 -10.42
CA GLN A 142 34.13 -10.89 -11.32
C GLN A 142 34.27 -12.33 -11.88
N HIS A 143 33.19 -13.05 -12.18
CA HIS A 143 33.30 -14.31 -12.93
C HIS A 143 32.23 -14.39 -14.03
N ASP A 144 32.69 -14.75 -15.23
CA ASP A 144 31.99 -14.87 -16.53
C ASP A 144 30.50 -14.50 -16.54
N VAL A 145 30.23 -13.24 -16.85
CA VAL A 145 28.86 -12.74 -17.07
C VAL A 145 28.55 -12.94 -18.55
N HIS A 146 27.77 -13.97 -18.87
CA HIS A 146 27.28 -14.17 -20.23
C HIS A 146 26.02 -13.30 -20.45
N ILE A 147 26.12 -12.36 -21.38
CA ILE A 147 25.02 -11.45 -21.76
C ILE A 147 24.33 -12.05 -22.98
N SER A 148 23.06 -12.44 -22.84
CA SER A 148 22.25 -12.94 -23.96
C SER A 148 21.12 -11.95 -24.27
N PRO A 149 21.10 -11.33 -25.47
CA PRO A 149 19.94 -10.57 -25.93
C PRO A 149 18.85 -11.55 -26.38
N ALA A 150 17.77 -11.68 -25.60
CA ALA A 150 16.60 -12.43 -26.01
C ALA A 150 15.81 -11.62 -27.05
N GLY A 151 15.90 -12.02 -28.32
CA GLY A 151 15.40 -11.25 -29.46
C GLY A 151 13.89 -11.29 -29.69
N GLY A 152 13.37 -10.19 -30.27
CA GLY A 152 12.08 -10.15 -30.95
C GLY A 152 11.29 -8.85 -30.75
N SER A 153 11.63 -7.79 -31.51
CA SER A 153 10.87 -6.52 -31.65
C SER A 153 10.72 -5.66 -30.38
N THR A 154 11.69 -4.76 -30.19
CA THR A 154 11.65 -3.54 -29.35
C THR A 154 11.58 -3.77 -27.84
N ARG A 155 12.60 -3.23 -27.13
CA ARG A 155 12.87 -3.26 -25.67
C ARG A 155 13.87 -4.36 -25.28
N GLU A 156 15.14 -3.98 -25.12
CA GLU A 156 16.25 -4.89 -24.77
C GLU A 156 16.07 -5.44 -23.35
N ILE A 157 15.65 -6.70 -23.22
CA ILE A 157 15.71 -7.45 -21.97
C ILE A 157 17.13 -8.03 -21.87
N THR A 158 17.85 -7.68 -20.81
CA THR A 158 19.22 -8.19 -20.59
C THR A 158 19.20 -9.28 -19.53
N GLN A 159 19.59 -10.49 -19.92
CA GLN A 159 19.77 -11.60 -19.00
C GLN A 159 21.25 -11.79 -18.68
N TYR A 160 21.56 -11.84 -17.39
CA TYR A 160 22.87 -12.15 -16.84
C TYR A 160 22.82 -13.52 -16.20
N GLU A 161 23.72 -14.41 -16.60
CA GLU A 161 23.87 -15.72 -15.97
C GLU A 161 25.17 -15.79 -15.20
N TRP A 162 25.13 -16.38 -14.01
CA TRP A 162 26.29 -16.61 -13.16
C TRP A 162 26.18 -17.98 -12.50
N THR A 163 27.29 -18.71 -12.41
CA THR A 163 27.33 -19.99 -11.72
C THR A 163 28.19 -19.87 -10.47
N SER A 164 27.65 -20.28 -9.33
CA SER A 164 28.35 -20.29 -8.05
C SER A 164 29.46 -21.35 -8.07
N PRO A 165 30.54 -21.19 -7.27
CA PRO A 165 31.54 -22.24 -7.08
C PRO A 165 30.97 -23.56 -6.52
N ALA A 166 29.75 -23.52 -5.94
CA ALA A 166 29.03 -24.69 -5.45
C ALA A 166 28.13 -25.35 -6.52
N GLY A 167 28.03 -24.76 -7.72
CA GLY A 167 27.26 -25.29 -8.85
C GLY A 167 25.86 -24.69 -9.03
N ASP A 168 25.45 -23.74 -8.20
CA ASP A 168 24.14 -23.07 -8.32
C ASP A 168 24.15 -22.08 -9.48
N ARG A 169 23.07 -22.00 -10.25
CA ARG A 169 22.96 -21.09 -11.39
C ARG A 169 22.06 -19.91 -11.06
N LEU A 170 22.62 -18.71 -11.01
CA LEU A 170 21.91 -17.46 -10.81
C LEU A 170 21.59 -16.82 -12.17
N ILE A 171 20.31 -16.61 -12.43
CA ILE A 171 19.82 -15.93 -13.64
C ILE A 171 19.21 -14.60 -13.21
N ILE A 172 19.86 -13.50 -13.54
CA ILE A 172 19.37 -12.14 -13.30
C ILE A 172 18.78 -11.59 -14.59
N THR A 173 17.50 -11.22 -14.57
CA THR A 173 16.83 -10.57 -15.71
C THR A 173 16.61 -9.10 -15.39
N ASP A 174 17.23 -8.21 -16.18
CA ASP A 174 16.97 -6.77 -16.12
C ASP A 174 15.77 -6.45 -17.01
N LEU A 175 14.68 -6.00 -16.38
CA LEU A 175 13.45 -5.62 -17.06
C LEU A 175 13.50 -4.11 -17.36
N PRO A 176 13.19 -3.69 -18.61
CA PRO A 176 13.11 -2.27 -18.95
C PRO A 176 12.05 -1.56 -18.08
N GLY A 177 12.32 -0.30 -17.72
CA GLY A 177 11.42 0.47 -16.85
C GLY A 177 10.08 0.74 -17.53
N LEU A 178 9.00 0.87 -16.75
CA LEU A 178 7.67 1.18 -17.31
C LEU A 178 7.66 2.50 -18.12
N ASN A 179 8.56 3.45 -17.82
CA ASN A 179 8.69 4.70 -18.56
C ASN A 179 9.31 4.57 -19.97
N GLU A 180 9.90 3.43 -20.32
CA GLU A 180 10.28 3.09 -21.70
C GLU A 180 9.09 2.48 -22.47
N ALA A 181 8.00 2.14 -21.77
CA ALA A 181 6.84 1.51 -22.38
C ALA A 181 5.82 2.49 -22.98
N ASP A 182 5.82 3.75 -22.53
CA ASP A 182 4.83 4.79 -22.86
C ASP A 182 5.41 5.99 -23.63
N GLY A 183 6.55 5.83 -24.32
CA GLY A 183 7.04 6.85 -25.24
C GLY A 183 6.01 7.13 -26.35
N GLU A 184 5.48 8.35 -26.35
CA GLU A 184 4.50 8.90 -27.30
C GLU A 184 4.66 8.35 -28.73
N LEU A 185 3.59 7.76 -29.26
CA LEU A 185 3.35 7.78 -30.69
C LEU A 185 3.02 9.24 -31.06
N ASP A 186 3.77 9.80 -32.00
CA ASP A 186 3.66 11.16 -32.57
C ASP A 186 2.27 11.84 -32.48
#